data_AF-Q2HWP8-F1
#
_entry.id   AF-Q2HWP8-F1
#
_cell.length_a   1.000
_cell.length_b   1.000
_cell.length_c   1.000
_cell.angle_alpha   90.00
_cell.angle_beta   90.00
_cell.angle_gamma   90.00
#
_symmetry.space_group_name_H-M   'P 1'
#
loop_
_entity.id
_entity.type
_entity.pdbx_description
1 polymer ?
#
loop_
_entity_poly.entity_id
_entity_poly.type
_entity_poly.pdbx_seq_one_letter_code
_entity_poly.pdbx_strand_id
1 'polypeptide(L)'
;LDKKRKYETHFEVVHYAGVVPYNILGWLDKNRDPLNETVVAVFQKSANKLMAGIFESYIRSDMVGDPKSQPKQRKRKAASFQTVSQLHKENLNKLMANLRSTQ
;
A
#
# COMPACT_ATOMS: atom_id res chain seq x y z
N LEU A 1 -1.18 6.92 39.34
CA LEU A 1 -0.31 7.20 38.18
C LEU A 1 -0.99 6.67 36.93
N ASP A 2 -1.83 7.47 36.29
CA ASP A 2 -2.26 7.19 34.92
C ASP A 2 -2.25 8.53 34.19
N LYS A 3 -1.16 8.78 33.45
CA LYS A 3 -1.17 9.84 32.45
C LYS A 3 -2.25 9.44 31.47
N LYS A 4 -3.44 10.06 31.58
CA LYS A 4 -4.61 9.86 30.72
C LYS A 4 -4.15 9.51 29.32
N ARG A 5 -4.36 8.25 28.90
CA ARG A 5 -4.03 7.79 27.55
C ARG A 5 -4.66 8.80 26.58
N LYS A 6 -3.82 9.46 25.78
CA LYS A 6 -4.23 10.60 24.91
C LYS A 6 -5.28 10.21 23.87
N TYR A 7 -5.46 8.92 23.62
CA TYR A 7 -6.35 8.36 22.61
C TYR A 7 -7.19 7.22 23.19
N GLU A 8 -8.45 7.15 22.74
CA GLU A 8 -9.39 6.08 23.09
C GLU A 8 -8.85 4.71 22.65
N THR A 9 -8.82 3.75 23.56
CA THR A 9 -8.36 2.39 23.28
C THR A 9 -9.57 1.52 22.95
N HIS A 10 -9.53 0.82 21.81
CA HIS A 10 -10.62 -0.05 21.37
C HIS A 10 -10.29 -1.54 21.61
N PHE A 11 -9.04 -1.95 21.42
CA PHE A 11 -8.56 -3.29 21.73
C PHE A 11 -7.06 -3.26 22.05
N GLU A 12 -6.52 -4.35 22.59
CA GLU A 12 -5.11 -4.46 22.96
C GLU A 12 -4.47 -5.71 22.35
N VAL A 13 -3.17 -5.66 22.08
CA VAL A 13 -2.37 -6.80 21.59
C VAL A 13 -1.20 -7.04 22.53
N VAL A 14 -0.99 -8.29 22.92
CA VAL A 14 0.17 -8.68 23.72
C VAL A 14 1.37 -8.85 22.80
N HIS A 15 2.43 -8.08 23.05
CA HIS A 15 3.71 -8.14 22.37
C HIS A 15 4.81 -8.54 23.35
N TYR A 16 5.97 -9.04 22.88
CA TYR A 16 7.04 -9.51 23.76
C TYR A 16 7.55 -8.42 24.73
N ALA A 17 7.41 -7.16 24.35
CA ALA A 17 7.79 -5.99 25.14
C ALA A 17 6.66 -5.41 26.00
N GLY A 18 5.45 -6.00 25.98
CA GLY A 18 4.29 -5.55 26.75
C GLY A 18 2.98 -5.48 25.96
N VAL A 19 1.93 -5.03 26.62
CA VAL A 19 0.58 -4.89 26.03
C VAL A 19 0.46 -3.55 25.30
N VAL A 20 0.05 -3.60 24.03
CA VAL A 20 -0.09 -2.43 23.15
C VAL A 20 -1.57 -2.13 22.93
N PRO A 21 -2.08 -0.99 23.44
CA PRO A 21 -3.43 -0.53 23.16
C PRO A 21 -3.54 0.08 21.76
N TYR A 22 -4.57 -0.28 21.01
CA TYR A 22 -4.85 0.21 19.66
C TYR A 22 -6.13 1.03 19.58
N ASN A 23 -6.06 2.08 18.75
CA ASN A 23 -7.20 2.90 18.33
C ASN A 23 -7.50 2.63 16.86
N ILE A 24 -8.77 2.39 16.51
CA ILE A 24 -9.20 1.98 15.16
C ILE A 24 -9.63 3.14 14.26
N LEU A 25 -9.69 4.37 14.79
CA LEU A 25 -10.15 5.54 14.05
C LEU A 25 -9.20 5.85 12.88
N GLY A 26 -9.78 6.06 11.69
CA GLY A 26 -9.07 6.36 10.46
C GLY A 26 -8.29 5.18 9.85
N TRP A 27 -8.45 3.95 10.36
CA TRP A 27 -7.79 2.78 9.77
C TRP A 27 -8.16 2.54 8.31
N LEU A 28 -9.44 2.69 7.96
CA LEU A 28 -9.90 2.51 6.58
C LEU A 28 -9.26 3.53 5.65
N ASP A 29 -9.22 4.80 6.04
CA ASP A 29 -8.63 5.86 5.20
C ASP A 29 -7.12 5.69 5.03
N LYS A 30 -6.42 5.29 6.10
CA LYS A 30 -5.00 4.92 6.03
C LYS A 30 -4.73 3.69 5.15
N ASN A 31 -5.72 2.81 4.97
CA ASN A 31 -5.56 1.56 4.23
C ASN A 31 -6.09 1.61 2.78
N ARG A 32 -6.84 2.67 2.42
CA ARG A 32 -7.54 2.83 1.13
C ARG A 32 -6.65 3.22 -0.06
N ASP A 33 -5.40 3.59 0.17
CA ASP A 33 -4.47 4.16 -0.84
C ASP A 33 -5.14 5.17 -1.80
N PRO A 34 -5.69 6.29 -1.27
CA PRO A 34 -6.54 7.19 -2.05
C PRO A 34 -5.70 8.16 -2.88
N LEU A 35 -5.08 7.66 -3.96
CA LEU A 35 -4.55 8.55 -4.99
C LEU A 35 -5.68 8.87 -5.98
N ASN A 36 -5.95 10.17 -6.17
CA ASN A 36 -6.91 10.64 -7.16
C ASN A 36 -6.38 10.32 -8.56
N GLU A 37 -7.04 9.42 -9.27
CA GLU A 37 -6.61 8.92 -10.58
C GLU A 37 -6.45 10.05 -11.62
N THR A 38 -7.29 11.08 -11.55
CA THR A 38 -7.21 12.23 -12.46
C THR A 38 -5.93 13.05 -12.22
N VAL A 39 -5.55 13.23 -10.96
CA VAL A 39 -4.31 13.96 -10.60
C VAL A 39 -3.08 13.17 -11.04
N VAL A 40 -3.10 11.85 -10.89
CA VAL A 40 -2.00 11.01 -11.37
C VAL A 40 -1.83 11.13 -12.88
N ALA A 41 -2.93 11.14 -13.65
CA ALA A 41 -2.88 11.33 -15.10
C ALA A 41 -2.24 12.67 -15.51
N VAL A 42 -2.43 13.73 -14.72
CA VAL A 42 -1.78 15.04 -14.94
C VAL A 42 -0.28 14.94 -14.66
N PHE A 43 0.11 14.31 -13.55
CA PHE A 43 1.53 14.19 -13.19
C PHE A 43 2.32 13.32 -14.16
N GLN A 44 1.72 12.25 -14.69
CA GLN A 44 2.31 11.43 -15.76
C GLN A 44 2.62 12.24 -17.04
N LYS A 45 1.84 13.29 -17.31
CA LYS A 45 2.00 14.16 -18.49
C LYS A 45 2.71 15.49 -18.17
N SER A 46 3.29 15.61 -16.98
CA SER A 46 3.96 16.84 -16.57
C SER A 46 5.14 17.17 -17.49
N ALA A 47 5.33 18.45 -17.81
CA ALA A 47 6.51 18.93 -18.52
C ALA A 47 7.81 18.79 -17.68
N ASN A 48 7.68 18.63 -16.35
CA ASN A 48 8.81 18.32 -15.49
C ASN A 48 9.14 16.82 -15.57
N LYS A 49 10.30 16.50 -16.16
CA LYS A 49 10.75 15.11 -16.35
C LYS A 49 10.83 14.30 -15.06
N LEU A 50 11.23 14.92 -13.94
CA LEU A 50 11.27 14.24 -12.64
C LEU A 50 9.87 13.86 -12.18
N MET A 51 8.91 14.80 -12.30
CA MET A 51 7.53 14.58 -11.92
C MET A 51 6.89 13.47 -12.77
N ALA A 52 7.09 13.51 -14.08
CA ALA A 52 6.59 12.47 -14.99
C ALA A 52 7.20 11.10 -14.65
N GLY A 53 8.51 11.03 -14.37
CA GLY A 53 9.20 9.78 -14.02
C GLY A 53 8.72 9.16 -12.70
N ILE A 54 8.40 9.95 -11.69
CA ILE A 54 7.90 9.44 -10.40
C ILE A 54 6.56 8.71 -10.56
N PHE A 55 5.70 9.19 -11.46
CA PHE A 55 4.34 8.64 -11.66
C PHE A 55 4.24 7.68 -12.86
N GLU A 56 5.34 7.38 -13.55
CA GLU A 56 5.38 6.52 -14.74
C GLU A 56 4.86 5.10 -14.45
N SER A 57 5.28 4.51 -13.32
CA SER A 57 4.90 3.13 -12.94
C SER A 57 3.54 3.03 -12.23
N TYR A 58 2.81 4.15 -12.07
CA TYR A 58 1.50 4.12 -11.45
C TYR A 58 0.48 3.51 -12.43
N ILE A 59 0.11 2.25 -12.18
CA ILE A 59 -0.81 1.48 -13.04
C ILE A 59 -2.24 1.92 -12.74
N ARG A 60 -2.93 2.45 -13.75
CA ARG A 60 -4.37 2.69 -13.70
C ARG A 60 -5.13 1.37 -13.65
N SER A 61 -6.20 1.31 -12.86
CA SER A 61 -7.15 0.19 -12.93
C SER A 61 -7.90 0.13 -14.26
N ASP A 62 -7.93 1.21 -15.07
CA ASP A 62 -8.64 1.28 -16.35
C ASP A 62 -7.81 0.86 -17.59
N MET A 63 -6.49 0.77 -17.49
CA MET A 63 -5.60 0.47 -18.63
C MET A 63 -5.53 -1.02 -18.99
N VAL A 64 -6.39 -1.86 -18.41
CA VAL A 64 -6.52 -3.29 -18.72
C VAL A 64 -7.14 -3.52 -20.12
N GLY A 65 -7.49 -2.44 -20.85
CA GLY A 65 -8.23 -2.50 -22.11
C GLY A 65 -7.46 -2.22 -23.40
N ASP A 66 -6.17 -1.87 -23.41
CA ASP A 66 -5.44 -1.61 -24.68
C ASP A 66 -4.59 -2.81 -25.11
N PRO A 67 -5.00 -3.58 -26.15
CA PRO A 67 -4.35 -4.82 -26.56
C PRO A 67 -3.02 -4.63 -27.34
N LYS A 68 -2.48 -3.42 -27.50
CA LYS A 68 -1.31 -3.16 -28.35
C LYS A 68 0.07 -3.21 -27.67
N SER A 69 0.15 -3.46 -26.36
CA SER A 69 1.44 -3.68 -25.68
C SER A 69 1.58 -5.12 -25.18
N GLN A 70 2.24 -5.98 -25.95
CA GLN A 70 2.71 -7.30 -25.54
C GLN A 70 4.25 -7.29 -25.38
N PRO A 71 4.90 -8.22 -24.62
CA PRO A 71 4.34 -9.34 -23.86
C PRO A 71 4.92 -9.53 -22.41
N LYS A 72 4.28 -10.41 -21.62
CA LYS A 72 4.78 -11.06 -20.39
C LYS A 72 4.88 -10.23 -19.09
N GLN A 73 3.75 -9.79 -18.54
CA GLN A 73 3.54 -9.94 -17.10
C GLN A 73 2.13 -10.44 -16.84
N ARG A 74 2.05 -11.50 -16.04
CA ARG A 74 0.85 -12.23 -15.61
C ARG A 74 -0.38 -11.32 -15.57
N LYS A 75 -1.46 -11.73 -16.24
CA LYS A 75 -2.83 -11.19 -16.05
C LYS A 75 -3.07 -11.04 -14.55
N ARG A 76 -2.84 -9.85 -13.99
CA ARG A 76 -3.16 -9.53 -12.60
C ARG A 76 -4.67 -9.41 -12.61
N LYS A 77 -5.34 -10.50 -12.22
CA LYS A 77 -6.75 -10.49 -11.84
C LYS A 77 -6.98 -9.23 -11.01
N ALA A 78 -7.84 -8.33 -11.48
CA ALA A 78 -8.34 -7.14 -10.80
C ALA A 78 -7.48 -6.70 -9.59
N ALA A 79 -6.41 -5.94 -9.85
CA ALA A 79 -5.64 -5.26 -8.80
C ALA A 79 -6.42 -4.10 -8.16
N SER A 80 -7.71 -3.95 -8.48
CA SER A 80 -8.58 -2.83 -8.10
C SER A 80 -8.92 -2.76 -6.60
N PHE A 81 -8.34 -3.62 -5.77
CA PHE A 81 -8.53 -3.61 -4.31
C PHE A 81 -7.27 -4.01 -3.53
N GLN A 82 -6.07 -3.78 -4.08
CA GLN A 82 -4.86 -3.99 -3.29
C GLN A 82 -4.73 -2.87 -2.24
N THR A 83 -5.05 -3.19 -0.98
CA THR A 83 -4.89 -2.26 0.14
C THR A 83 -3.43 -2.07 0.51
N VAL A 84 -3.10 -0.94 1.15
CA VAL A 84 -1.75 -0.66 1.66
C VAL A 84 -1.24 -1.82 2.53
N SER A 85 -2.08 -2.33 3.42
CA SER A 85 -1.71 -3.45 4.31
C SER A 85 -1.41 -4.74 3.56
N GLN A 86 -2.13 -5.02 2.47
CA GLN A 86 -1.89 -6.21 1.65
C GLN A 86 -0.53 -6.14 0.93
N LEU A 87 -0.16 -4.97 0.40
CA LEU A 87 1.16 -4.75 -0.19
C LEU A 87 2.29 -4.94 0.83
N HIS A 88 2.15 -4.38 2.03
CA HIS A 88 3.14 -4.53 3.10
C HIS A 88 3.27 -6.00 3.54
N LYS A 89 2.15 -6.73 3.63
CA LYS A 89 2.15 -8.16 3.95
C LYS A 89 2.89 -8.99 2.91
N GLU A 90 2.72 -8.71 1.62
CA GLU A 90 3.44 -9.40 0.54
C GLU A 90 4.95 -9.14 0.58
N ASN A 91 5.35 -7.90 0.84
CA ASN A 91 6.76 -7.54 0.98
C ASN A 91 7.39 -8.20 2.22
N LEU A 92 6.67 -8.21 3.34
CA LEU A 92 7.10 -8.89 4.56
C LEU A 92 7.26 -10.39 4.33
N ASN A 93 6.32 -11.05 3.65
CA ASN A 93 6.43 -12.48 3.35
C ASN A 93 7.69 -12.81 2.53
N LYS A 94 7.99 -12.00 1.50
CA LYS A 94 9.22 -12.16 0.70
C LYS A 94 10.47 -11.97 1.56
N LEU A 95 10.50 -10.92 2.38
CA LEU A 95 11.62 -10.65 3.27
C LEU A 95 11.86 -11.81 4.24
N MET A 96 10.81 -12.26 4.92
CA MET A 96 10.89 -13.35 5.89
C MET A 96 11.28 -14.69 5.25
N ALA A 97 10.92 -14.93 3.98
CA ALA A 97 11.39 -16.10 3.23
C ALA A 97 12.90 -16.03 2.98
N ASN A 98 13.42 -14.89 2.52
CA ASN A 98 14.84 -14.71 2.27
C ASN A 98 15.70 -14.79 3.55
N LEU A 99 15.21 -14.23 4.66
CA LEU A 99 15.92 -14.32 5.93
C LEU A 99 16.01 -15.76 6.43
N ARG A 100 14.95 -16.56 6.24
CA ARG A 100 14.94 -17.99 6.60
C ARG A 100 15.81 -18.86 5.70
N SER A 101 16.16 -18.41 4.49
CA SER A 101 17.02 -19.15 3.57
C SER A 101 18.51 -18.88 3.77
N THR A 102 18.87 -18.09 4.78
CA THR A 102 20.27 -17.81 5.13
C THR A 102 20.62 -18.62 6.38
N GLN A 103 21.83 -19.20 6.41
CA GLN A 103 22.35 -19.99 7.52
C GLN A 103 22.96 -19.10 8.62
#